data_AF-A0A2T5C8A8-F1
#
_entry.id   AF-A0A2T5C8A8-F1
#
_cell.length_a   1.000
_cell.length_b   1.000
_cell.length_c   1.000
_cell.angle_alpha   90.00
_cell.angle_beta   90.00
_cell.angle_gamma   90.00
#
_symmetry.space_group_name_H-M   'P 1'
#
loop_
_entity.id
_entity.type
_entity.pdbx_description
1 polymer ?
#
loop_
_entity_poly.entity_id
_entity_poly.type
_entity_poly.pdbx_seq_one_letter_code
_entity_poly.pdbx_strand_id
1 'polypeptide(L)'
;MKKTTLITSLALGGILLFAGTAAVSYEALDGEKLYQERCSQCHGLGRVDRATKDLAAWETTVDRMIGKRAGLLNAEERDAVVEYLANR
;
A
#
# COMPACT_ATOMS: atom_id res chain seq x y z
N MET A 1 48.15 -15.63 -56.29
CA MET A 1 47.15 -14.56 -56.51
C MET A 1 46.08 -14.65 -55.42
N LYS A 2 45.80 -13.53 -54.72
CA LYS A 2 44.64 -13.23 -53.84
C LYS A 2 44.56 -14.01 -52.50
N LYS A 3 45.12 -13.45 -51.40
CA LYS A 3 44.52 -12.53 -50.39
C LYS A 3 43.61 -13.26 -49.38
N THR A 4 44.10 -13.59 -48.18
CA THR A 4 43.98 -12.89 -46.88
C THR A 4 42.68 -13.14 -46.08
N THR A 5 42.88 -13.40 -44.78
CA THR A 5 42.06 -13.02 -43.61
C THR A 5 41.13 -14.07 -43.00
N LEU A 6 41.62 -14.60 -41.86
CA LEU A 6 40.86 -15.18 -40.75
C LEU A 6 39.89 -14.15 -40.17
N ILE A 7 38.62 -14.51 -40.00
CA ILE A 7 37.66 -13.76 -39.19
C ILE A 7 37.04 -14.72 -38.19
N THR A 8 37.55 -14.65 -36.96
CA THR A 8 36.87 -15.09 -35.74
C THR A 8 35.56 -14.30 -35.62
N SER A 9 34.41 -14.96 -35.55
CA SER A 9 33.16 -14.33 -35.15
C SER A 9 32.36 -15.28 -34.27
N LEU A 10 32.57 -15.04 -32.99
CA LEU A 10 31.76 -15.35 -31.83
C LEU A 10 30.27 -15.11 -32.13
N ALA A 11 29.48 -16.17 -32.29
CA ALA A 11 28.03 -16.10 -32.29
C ALA A 11 27.51 -16.66 -30.95
N LEU A 12 27.40 -15.76 -29.97
CA LEU A 12 26.54 -15.94 -28.80
C LEU A 12 25.08 -16.06 -29.29
N GLY A 13 24.55 -17.28 -29.32
CA GLY A 13 23.11 -17.54 -29.24
C GLY A 13 22.92 -18.41 -28.00
N GLY A 14 22.39 -17.92 -26.89
CA GLY A 14 21.04 -17.41 -26.75
C GLY A 14 20.43 -18.10 -25.53
N ILE A 15 21.04 -17.91 -24.35
CA ILE A 15 20.41 -18.24 -23.08
C ILE A 15 19.46 -17.09 -22.76
N LEU A 16 18.17 -17.30 -23.04
CA LEU A 16 17.10 -16.42 -22.57
C LEU A 16 16.94 -16.65 -21.06
N LEU A 17 17.71 -15.91 -20.26
CA LEU A 17 17.44 -15.72 -18.85
C LEU A 17 16.19 -14.84 -18.75
N PHE A 18 15.02 -15.48 -18.65
CA PHE A 18 13.80 -14.80 -18.21
C PHE A 18 13.99 -14.44 -16.73
N ALA A 19 14.64 -13.31 -16.47
CA ALA A 19 14.66 -12.68 -15.15
C ALA A 19 13.25 -12.18 -14.87
N GLY A 20 12.41 -13.06 -14.31
CA GLY A 20 11.10 -12.69 -13.80
C GLY A 20 11.27 -11.68 -12.69
N THR A 21 11.07 -10.41 -12.99
CA THR A 21 10.80 -9.40 -11.96
C THR A 21 9.45 -9.77 -11.35
N ALA A 22 9.45 -10.36 -10.15
CA ALA A 22 8.25 -10.42 -9.35
C ALA A 22 7.84 -8.97 -9.07
N ALA A 23 6.82 -8.48 -9.78
CA ALA A 23 6.15 -7.26 -9.41
C ALA A 23 5.51 -7.53 -8.05
N VAL A 24 6.14 -7.03 -6.98
CA VAL A 24 5.55 -7.05 -5.65
C VAL A 24 4.41 -6.04 -5.71
N SER A 25 3.21 -6.51 -6.01
CA SER A 25 2.01 -5.70 -5.91
C SER A 25 1.76 -5.42 -4.43
N TYR A 26 1.91 -4.16 -4.04
CA TYR A 26 1.43 -3.69 -2.74
C TYR A 26 -0.10 -3.71 -2.81
N GLU A 27 -0.72 -4.75 -2.24
CA GLU A 27 -2.16 -4.76 -2.01
C GLU A 27 -2.50 -3.57 -1.12
N ALA A 28 -3.40 -2.70 -1.60
CA ALA A 28 -3.90 -1.60 -0.82
C ALA A 28 -4.61 -2.16 0.42
N LEU A 29 -4.36 -1.54 1.58
CA LEU A 29 -5.04 -1.91 2.81
C LEU A 29 -6.54 -1.62 2.70
N ASP A 30 -7.36 -2.53 3.21
CA ASP A 30 -8.81 -2.35 3.29
C ASP A 30 -9.16 -1.44 4.49
N GLY A 31 -9.30 -0.15 4.20
CA GLY A 31 -9.62 0.87 5.20
C GLY A 31 -10.98 0.67 5.88
N GLU A 32 -11.98 0.13 5.17
CA GLU A 32 -13.29 -0.19 5.76
C GLU A 32 -13.16 -1.29 6.79
N LYS A 33 -12.50 -2.40 6.43
CA LYS A 33 -12.27 -3.51 7.34
C LYS A 33 -11.49 -3.07 8.57
N LEU A 34 -10.40 -2.33 8.38
CA LEU A 34 -9.60 -1.79 9.48
C LEU A 34 -10.43 -0.88 10.38
N TYR A 35 -11.26 -0.01 9.82
CA TYR A 35 -12.16 0.84 10.57
C TYR A 35 -13.11 0.01 11.46
N GLN A 36 -13.78 -0.98 10.88
CA GLN A 36 -14.73 -1.84 11.61
C GLN A 36 -14.03 -2.65 12.73
N GLU A 37 -12.86 -3.21 12.45
CA GLU A 37 -12.13 -4.09 13.38
C GLU A 37 -11.39 -3.32 14.48
N ARG A 38 -10.82 -2.14 14.17
CA ARG A 38 -9.98 -1.38 15.11
C ARG A 38 -10.79 -0.36 15.91
N CYS A 39 -11.64 0.42 15.26
CA CYS A 39 -12.32 1.55 15.90
C CYS A 39 -13.49 1.14 16.82
N SER A 40 -13.99 -0.09 16.69
CA SER A 40 -15.06 -0.63 17.54
C SER A 40 -14.55 -1.19 18.89
N GLN A 41 -13.24 -1.33 19.07
CA GLN A 41 -12.66 -2.01 20.24
C GLN A 41 -12.80 -1.25 21.57
N CYS A 42 -13.09 0.06 21.52
CA CYS A 42 -13.23 0.88 22.73
C CYS A 42 -14.63 1.50 22.91
N HIS A 43 -15.36 1.72 21.83
CA HIS A 43 -16.73 2.22 21.85
C HIS A 43 -17.43 1.92 20.52
N GLY A 44 -18.76 2.01 20.49
CA GLY A 44 -19.52 1.88 19.25
C GLY A 44 -19.19 2.94 18.21
N LEU A 45 -19.47 2.62 16.94
CA LEU A 45 -19.11 3.42 15.77
C LEU A 45 -20.10 4.54 15.43
N GLY A 46 -21.29 4.55 16.03
CA GLY A 46 -22.37 5.44 15.62
C GLY A 46 -22.05 6.95 15.63
N ARG A 47 -21.11 7.44 16.45
CA ARG A 47 -20.66 8.85 16.37
C ARG A 47 -19.88 9.14 15.10
N VAL A 48 -19.11 8.17 14.63
CA VAL A 48 -18.28 8.26 13.43
C VAL A 48 -19.15 8.08 12.19
N ASP A 49 -20.10 7.14 12.21
CA ASP A 49 -21.04 6.87 11.10
C ASP A 49 -22.01 8.01 10.78
N ARG A 50 -22.30 8.87 11.76
CA ARG A 50 -23.17 10.04 11.57
C ARG A 50 -22.41 11.31 11.20
N ALA A 51 -21.08 11.25 11.12
CA ALA A 51 -20.26 12.41 10.84
C ALA A 51 -19.79 12.40 9.38
N THR A 52 -19.91 13.54 8.72
CA THR A 52 -19.26 13.84 7.45
C THR A 52 -18.18 14.87 7.72
N LYS A 53 -16.95 14.59 7.30
CA LYS A 53 -15.79 15.46 7.48
C LYS A 53 -14.87 15.34 6.28
N ASP A 54 -14.06 16.38 6.06
CA ASP A 54 -12.95 16.30 5.12
C ASP A 54 -11.79 15.46 5.69
N LEU A 55 -10.79 15.22 4.83
CA LEU A 55 -9.61 14.43 5.15
C LEU A 55 -8.89 14.96 6.41
N ALA A 56 -8.59 16.26 6.47
CA ALA A 56 -7.83 16.86 7.57
C ALA A 56 -8.57 16.76 8.92
N ALA A 57 -9.89 16.92 8.91
CA ALA A 57 -10.71 16.74 10.10
C ALA A 57 -10.83 15.26 10.52
N TRP A 58 -10.75 14.32 9.57
CA TRP A 58 -10.64 12.89 9.87
C TRP A 58 -9.27 12.51 10.43
N GLU A 59 -8.18 12.99 9.87
CA GLU A 59 -6.81 12.82 10.41
C GLU A 59 -6.76 13.21 11.89
N THR A 60 -7.20 14.43 12.20
CA THR A 60 -7.28 14.95 13.57
C THR A 60 -8.12 14.04 14.47
N THR A 61 -9.21 13.49 13.94
CA THR A 61 -10.11 12.61 14.70
C THR A 61 -9.44 11.26 14.99
N VAL A 62 -8.83 10.64 13.99
CA VAL A 62 -8.17 9.33 14.08
C VAL A 62 -6.94 9.42 14.97
N ASP A 63 -6.11 10.46 14.83
CA ASP A 63 -4.92 10.69 15.66
C ASP A 63 -5.27 10.84 17.13
N ARG A 64 -6.35 11.57 17.42
CA ARG A 64 -6.87 11.69 18.78
C ARG A 64 -7.32 10.34 19.34
N MET A 65 -7.81 9.39 18.52
CA MET A 65 -8.17 8.03 18.99
C MET A 65 -6.94 7.15 19.17
N ILE A 66 -5.95 7.22 18.27
CA ILE A 66 -4.66 6.55 18.41
C ILE A 66 -3.98 6.99 19.72
N GLY A 67 -4.01 8.29 20.04
CA GLY A 67 -3.47 8.83 21.29
C GLY A 67 -4.15 8.29 22.57
N LYS A 68 -5.34 7.68 22.47
CA LYS A 68 -6.05 7.07 23.62
C LYS A 68 -5.72 5.60 23.82
N ARG A 69 -5.15 4.94 22.82
CA ARG A 69 -4.78 3.52 22.88
C ARG A 69 -3.55 3.26 22.02
N ALA A 70 -2.43 3.00 22.70
CA ALA A 70 -1.21 2.56 22.04
C ALA A 70 -1.46 1.31 21.19
N GLY A 71 -0.93 1.29 19.97
CA GLY A 71 -1.08 0.16 19.04
C GLY A 71 -2.48 0.00 18.46
N LEU A 72 -3.33 1.04 18.49
CA LEU A 72 -4.65 0.98 17.83
C LEU A 72 -4.52 0.81 16.31
N LEU A 73 -3.63 1.57 15.68
CA LEU A 73 -3.28 1.57 14.26
C LEU A 73 -1.79 1.85 14.12
N ASN A 74 -1.13 1.26 13.12
CA ASN A 74 0.16 1.75 12.63
C ASN A 74 -0.04 2.91 11.61
N ALA A 75 1.04 3.40 11.00
CA ALA A 75 0.98 4.55 10.09
C ALA A 75 0.17 4.23 8.82
N GLU A 76 0.41 3.07 8.21
CA GLU A 76 -0.26 2.66 6.97
C GLU A 76 -1.75 2.37 7.21
N GLU A 77 -2.08 1.70 8.32
CA GLU A 77 -3.46 1.44 8.72
C GLU A 77 -4.20 2.74 9.06
N ARG A 78 -3.51 3.72 9.69
CA ARG A 78 -4.08 5.06 9.95
C ARG A 78 -4.48 5.71 8.65
N ASP A 79 -3.58 5.75 7.67
CA ASP A 79 -3.83 6.43 6.41
C ASP A 79 -4.97 5.77 5.64
N ALA A 80 -5.00 4.43 5.58
CA ALA A 80 -6.09 3.66 4.97
C ALA A 80 -7.46 3.94 5.63
N VAL A 81 -7.52 4.01 6.96
CA VAL A 81 -8.75 4.33 7.69
C VAL A 81 -9.19 5.77 7.43
N VAL A 82 -8.26 6.73 7.45
CA VAL A 82 -8.56 8.14 7.18
C VAL A 82 -9.11 8.32 5.77
N GLU A 83 -8.49 7.68 4.78
CA GLU A 83 -8.91 7.74 3.39
C GLU A 83 -10.31 7.14 3.19
N TYR A 84 -10.59 5.98 3.79
CA TYR A 84 -11.93 5.40 3.79
C TYR A 84 -12.96 6.35 4.42
N LEU A 85 -12.70 6.88 5.61
CA LEU A 85 -13.64 7.76 6.33
C LEU A 85 -13.95 9.05 5.57
N ALA A 86 -12.98 9.57 4.81
CA ALA A 86 -13.16 10.78 4.01
C ALA A 86 -13.95 10.56 2.71
N ASN A 87 -14.04 9.32 2.22
CA ASN A 87 -14.63 8.99 0.91
C ASN A 87 -15.86 8.08 0.95
N ARG A 88 -16.34 7.73 2.15
CA ARG A 88 -17.54 6.89 2.35
C ARG A 88 -18.85 7.68 2.39
#